data_AF-A0A9E3JVE0-F1
#
_entry.id   AF-A0A9E3JVE0-F1
#
_cell.length_a   1.000
_cell.length_b   1.000
_cell.length_c   1.000
_cell.angle_alpha   90.00
_cell.angle_beta   90.00
_cell.angle_gamma   90.00
#
_symmetry.space_group_name_H-M   'P 1'
#
loop_
_entity.id
_entity.type
_entity.pdbx_description
1 polymer ?
#
loop_
_entity_poly.entity_id
_entity_poly.type
_entity_poly.pdbx_seq_one_letter_code
_entity_poly.pdbx_strand_id
1 'polypeptide(L)' 'MLIEATIHEAEEQNRSPARALAELGVPFEVTMRMLTRPDERRHVVPLPRSPEAQG' A
#
# COMPACT_ATOMS: atom_id res chain seq x y z
N MET A 1 -5.81 3.24 6.79
CA MET A 1 -6.53 2.92 5.54
C MET A 1 -7.15 1.52 5.62
N LEU A 2 -8.14 1.19 4.78
CA LEU A 2 -8.77 -0.16 4.73
C LEU A 2 -7.74 -1.27 4.54
N ILE A 3 -6.74 -1.05 3.67
CA ILE A 3 -5.66 -2.01 3.37
C ILE A 3 -4.80 -2.30 4.61
N GLU A 4 -4.48 -1.28 5.41
CA GLU A 4 -3.67 -1.45 6.61
C GLU A 4 -4.42 -2.24 7.69
N ALA A 5 -5.72 -1.97 7.85
CA ALA A 5 -6.58 -2.73 8.75
C ALA A 5 -6.65 -4.21 8.33
N THR A 6 -6.81 -4.50 7.03
CA THR A 6 -6.85 -5.89 6.55
C THR A 6 -5.55 -6.66 6.79
N ILE A 7 -4.40 -6.00 6.68
CA ILE A 7 -3.11 -6.65 6.94
C ILE A 7 -2.96 -6.94 8.43
N HIS A 8 -3.27 -5.96 9.28
CA HIS A 8 -3.20 -6.11 10.73
C HIS A 8 -4.14 -7.19 11.26
N GLU A 9 -5.38 -7.24 10.77
CA GLU A 9 -6.37 -8.28 11.09
C GLU A 9 -5.91 -9.67 10.65
N ALA A 10 -5.30 -9.79 9.47
CA ALA A 10 -4.79 -11.06 8.98
C ALA A 10 -3.62 -11.56 9.83
N GLU A 11 -2.71 -10.67 10.24
CA GLU A 11 -1.61 -11.00 11.16
C GLU A 11 -2.13 -11.43 12.54
N GLU A 12 -3.12 -10.72 13.08
CA GLU A 12 -3.76 -11.05 14.36
C GLU A 12 -4.44 -12.42 14.33
N GLN A 13 -5.10 -12.75 13.22
CA GLN A 13 -5.76 -14.04 13.00
C GLN A 13 -4.80 -15.15 12.53
N ASN A 14 -3.49 -14.90 12.51
CA ASN A 14 -2.48 -15.84 12.00
C ASN A 14 -2.73 -16.31 10.56
N ARG A 15 -3.44 -15.50 9.77
CA ARG A 15 -3.78 -15.74 8.37
C ARG A 15 -2.76 -15.06 7.47
N SER A 16 -2.53 -15.61 6.27
CA SER A 16 -1.67 -14.94 5.29
C SER A 16 -2.30 -13.59 4.86
N PRO A 17 -1.64 -12.44 5.13
CA PRO A 17 -2.13 -11.14 4.69
C PRO A 17 -2.21 -11.04 3.16
N ALA A 18 -1.39 -11.83 2.46
CA ALA A 18 -1.45 -11.91 1.02
C ALA A 18 -2.79 -12.45 0.50
N ARG A 19 -3.35 -13.43 1.22
CA ARG A 19 -4.63 -14.04 0.90
C ARG A 19 -5.81 -13.13 1.24
N ALA A 20 -5.73 -12.41 2.35
CA ALA A 20 -6.75 -11.43 2.74
C ALA A 20 -6.86 -10.28 1.72
N LEU A 21 -5.72 -9.79 1.21
CA LEU A 21 -5.69 -8.76 0.17
C LEU A 21 -6.22 -9.27 -1.19
N ALA A 22 -5.96 -10.54 -1.53
CA ALA A 22 -6.51 -11.15 -2.73
C ALA A 22 -8.04 -11.26 -2.69
N GLU A 23 -8.65 -11.52 -1.52
CA GLU A 23 -10.10 -11.53 -1.33
C GLU A 23 -10.73 -10.14 -1.54
N LEU A 24 -9.96 -9.07 -1.36
CA LEU A 24 -10.36 -7.70 -1.68
C LEU A 24 -10.14 -7.32 -3.15
N GLY A 25 -9.66 -8.26 -3.99
CA GLY A 25 -9.36 -8.02 -5.39
C GLY A 25 -8.02 -7.33 -5.65
N VAL A 26 -7.13 -7.27 -4.65
CA VAL A 26 -5.78 -6.71 -4.83
C VAL A 26 -4.89 -7.72 -5.56
N PRO A 27 -4.25 -7.35 -6.69
CA PRO A 27 -3.35 -8.24 -7.41
C PRO A 27 -2.19 -8.73 -6.54
N PHE A 28 -1.78 -9.99 -6.72
CA PHE A 28 -0.71 -10.61 -5.93
C PHE A 28 0.61 -9.81 -5.96
N GLU A 29 1.00 -9.28 -7.12
CA GLU A 29 2.21 -8.45 -7.25
C GLU A 29 2.13 -7.15 -6.42
N VAL A 30 0.96 -6.51 -6.38
CA VAL A 30 0.73 -5.30 -5.58
C VAL A 30 0.81 -5.63 -4.10
N THR A 31 0.19 -6.73 -3.70
CA THR A 31 0.23 -7.26 -2.33
C THR A 31 1.66 -7.55 -1.89
N MET A 32 2.44 -8.27 -2.69
CA MET A 32 3.84 -8.58 -2.40
C MET A 32 4.69 -7.32 -2.29
N ARG A 33 4.51 -6.35 -3.20
CA ARG A 33 5.19 -5.05 -3.12
C ARG A 33 4.84 -4.30 -1.83
N MET A 34 3.57 -4.29 -1.44
CA MET A 34 3.11 -3.66 -0.21
C MET A 34 3.66 -4.33 1.05
N LEU A 35 3.78 -5.66 1.07
CA LEU A 35 4.30 -6.41 2.22
C LEU A 35 5.81 -6.32 2.33
N THR A 36 6.52 -6.33 1.21
CA THR A 36 8.01 -6.31 1.18
C THR A 36 8.60 -4.90 1.21
N ARG A 37 7.84 -3.89 0.78
CA ARG A 37 8.28 -2.50 0.70
C ARG A 37 7.19 -1.57 1.24
N PRO A 38 6.98 -1.55 2.57
CA PRO A 38 6.00 -0.67 3.18
C PRO A 38 6.30 0.81 2.94
N ASP A 39 7.57 1.18 2.70
CA ASP A 39 7.99 2.55 2.43
C ASP A 39 7.44 3.08 1.08
N GLU A 40 7.26 2.21 0.08
CA GLU A 40 6.65 2.58 -1.21
C GLU A 40 5.12 2.80 -1.12
N ARG A 41 4.46 2.39 -0.02
CA ARG A 41 3.03 2.71 0.21
C ARG A 41 2.80 4.20 0.40
N ARG A 42 3.81 4.91 0.92
CA ARG A 42 3.85 6.36 0.86
C ARG A 42 4.15 6.71 -0.59
N HIS A 43 3.11 6.72 -1.42
CA HIS A 43 3.09 7.61 -2.57
C HIS A 43 3.49 8.98 -2.02
N VAL A 44 4.77 9.32 -2.16
CA VAL A 44 5.19 10.71 -2.19
C VAL A 44 4.43 11.22 -3.41
N VAL A 45 3.25 11.80 -3.17
CA VAL A 45 2.57 12.62 -4.15
C VAL A 45 3.67 13.54 -4.65
N PRO A 46 4.08 13.47 -5.94
CA PRO A 46 5.02 14.44 -6.44
C PRO A 46 4.36 15.77 -6.13
N LEU A 47 4.99 16.56 -5.25
CA LEU A 47 4.55 17.92 -4.97
C LEU A 47 4.27 18.52 -6.37
N PRO A 48 3.07 19.07 -6.64
CA PRO A 48 2.86 19.75 -7.90
C PRO A 48 4.02 20.72 -8.02
N ARG A 49 4.86 20.50 -9.04
CA ARG A 49 6.01 21.34 -9.33
C ARG A 49 5.40 22.71 -9.61
N SER A 50 5.36 23.57 -8.59
CA SER A 50 4.86 24.93 -8.71
C SER A 50 5.69 25.60 -9.81
N PRO A 51 5.09 26.07 -10.91
CA PRO A 51 5.79 26.82 -11.93
C PRO A 51 5.99 28.25 -11.44
N GLU A 52 6.80 28.44 -10.41
CA GLU A 52 7.19 29.78 -9.92
C GLU A 52 8.72 29.86 -9.86
N ALA A 53 9.32 29.60 -11.02
CA ALA A 53 10.66 30.03 -11.34
C ALA A 53 10.60 30.65 -12.74
N GLN A 54 10.01 31.84 -12.84
CA GLN A 54 10.27 32.80 -13.93
C GLN A 54 9.59 34.14 -13.61
N GLY A 55 10.39 35.13 -13.21
CA GLY A 55 9.96 36.50 -12.95
C GLY A 55 10.94 37.26 -12.06
#